data_AF-A0A382LB10-F1
#
_entry.id   AF-A0A382LB10-F1
#
_cell.length_a   1.000
_cell.length_b   1.000
_cell.length_c   1.000
_cell.angle_alpha   90.00
_cell.angle_beta   90.00
_cell.angle_gamma   90.00
#
_symmetry.space_group_name_H-M   'P 1'
#
loop_
_entity.id
_entity.type
_entity.pdbx_description
1 polymer ?
#
loop_
_entity_poly.entity_id
_entity_poly.type
_entity_poly.pdbx_seq_one_letter_code
_entity_poly.pdbx_strand_id
1 'polypeptide(L)'
;HWFNDNFLKYNDNENACPVDQHMLVALAAPRPVYIASAVGDKWADPNGEFLSGMHANPVYQLYGLRGLPASKQPPVDKPVVGTIGYHVRTGKHDVTDFDWEQYMNFADKHLKTKK
;
A
#
# COMPACT_ATOMS: atom_id res chain seq x y z
N HIS A 1 22.82 -7.55 -1.38
CA HIS A 1 23.00 -6.50 -2.41
C HIS A 1 21.72 -5.68 -2.69
N TRP A 2 20.54 -6.01 -2.12
CA TRP A 2 19.33 -5.18 -2.26
C TRP A 2 19.23 -4.04 -1.23
N PHE A 3 19.65 -4.32 0.01
CA PHE A 3 19.69 -3.34 1.09
C PHE A 3 21.13 -2.99 1.43
N ASN A 4 21.33 -1.85 2.10
CA ASN A 4 22.61 -1.52 2.68
C ASN A 4 22.95 -2.45 3.86
N ASP A 5 24.23 -2.57 4.19
CA ASP A 5 24.71 -3.52 5.20
C ASP A 5 24.21 -3.22 6.63
N ASN A 6 23.72 -2.01 6.93
CA ASN A 6 23.11 -1.74 8.24
C ASN A 6 21.79 -2.50 8.43
N PHE A 7 21.10 -2.89 7.35
CA PHE A 7 19.85 -3.63 7.46
C PHE A 7 20.06 -5.03 8.06
N LEU A 8 21.28 -5.59 7.94
CA LEU A 8 21.65 -6.87 8.56
C LEU A 8 21.49 -6.87 10.09
N LYS A 9 21.47 -5.69 10.74
CA LYS A 9 21.24 -5.56 12.19
C LYS A 9 19.85 -6.02 12.65
N TYR A 10 18.91 -6.14 11.71
CA TYR A 10 17.51 -6.47 11.98
C TYR A 10 17.12 -7.87 11.50
N ASN A 11 18.07 -8.67 10.99
CA ASN A 11 17.82 -10.08 10.67
C ASN A 11 17.41 -10.84 11.94
N ASP A 12 16.27 -11.51 11.91
CA ASP A 12 15.65 -12.18 13.08
C ASP A 12 15.49 -11.24 14.30
N ASN A 13 15.43 -9.92 14.05
CA ASN A 13 15.42 -8.86 15.05
C ASN A 13 14.62 -7.64 14.54
N GLU A 14 13.50 -7.89 13.88
CA GLU A 14 12.66 -6.89 13.21
C GLU A 14 12.14 -5.83 14.21
N ASN A 15 11.85 -6.24 15.44
CA ASN A 15 11.39 -5.35 16.52
C ASN A 15 12.40 -4.26 16.91
N ALA A 16 13.69 -4.44 16.59
CA ALA A 16 14.70 -3.42 16.83
C ALA A 16 14.80 -2.39 15.70
N CYS A 17 14.13 -2.62 14.57
CA CYS A 17 14.10 -1.66 13.47
C CYS A 17 13.38 -0.38 13.92
N PRO A 18 14.01 0.80 13.86
CA PRO A 18 13.42 2.03 14.36
C PRO A 18 12.30 2.57 13.46
N VAL A 19 12.06 1.92 12.32
CA VAL A 19 11.07 2.27 11.31
C VAL A 19 10.45 1.00 10.75
N ASP A 20 9.29 1.12 10.13
CA ASP A 20 8.66 0.04 9.36
C ASP A 20 7.92 0.64 8.14
N GLN A 21 7.45 -0.21 7.23
CA GLN A 21 7.09 0.16 5.86
C GLN A 21 5.86 1.09 5.77
N HIS A 22 4.99 1.10 6.78
CA HIS A 22 3.92 2.10 6.90
C HIS A 22 4.47 3.55 6.95
N MET A 23 5.67 3.75 7.50
CA MET A 23 6.34 5.06 7.51
C MET A 23 6.82 5.44 6.11
N LEU A 24 7.27 4.48 5.31
CA LEU A 24 7.64 4.72 3.91
C LEU A 24 6.41 5.13 3.08
N VAL A 25 5.28 4.45 3.26
CA VAL A 25 4.00 4.84 2.64
C VAL A 25 3.60 6.25 3.09
N ALA A 26 3.76 6.58 4.36
CA ALA A 26 3.45 7.90 4.90
C ALA A 26 4.29 9.03 4.28
N LEU A 27 5.54 8.78 3.87
CA LEU A 27 6.37 9.77 3.15
C LEU A 27 5.79 10.16 1.78
N ALA A 28 4.82 9.41 1.24
CA ALA A 28 4.11 9.79 0.04
C ALA A 28 3.09 10.91 0.26
N ALA A 29 2.60 11.13 1.50
CA ALA A 29 1.61 12.15 1.80
C ALA A 29 2.10 13.57 1.42
N PRO A 30 1.23 14.46 0.88
CA PRO A 30 -0.20 14.27 0.62
C PRO A 30 -0.51 13.62 -0.74
N ARG A 31 0.49 13.15 -1.48
CA ARG A 31 0.30 12.59 -2.83
C ARG A 31 -0.45 11.26 -2.78
N PRO A 32 -1.23 10.93 -3.82
CA PRO A 32 -1.90 9.65 -3.92
C PRO A 32 -0.89 8.49 -4.05
N VAL A 33 -1.17 7.37 -3.38
CA VAL A 33 -0.38 6.13 -3.47
C VAL A 33 -1.31 4.93 -3.56
N TYR A 34 -0.90 3.88 -4.28
CA TYR A 34 -1.69 2.67 -4.45
C TYR A 34 -0.86 1.44 -4.08
N ILE A 35 -1.42 0.56 -3.27
CA ILE A 35 -0.81 -0.71 -2.84
C ILE A 35 -1.67 -1.87 -3.41
N ALA A 36 -1.04 -2.90 -3.95
CA ALA A 36 -1.73 -4.00 -4.61
C ALA A 36 -1.12 -5.34 -4.21
N SER A 37 -1.98 -6.31 -3.92
CA SER A 37 -1.58 -7.65 -3.48
C SER A 37 -2.28 -8.73 -4.29
N ALA A 38 -1.77 -9.96 -4.27
CA ALA A 38 -2.45 -11.15 -4.78
C ALA A 38 -2.67 -12.19 -3.67
N VAL A 39 -3.84 -12.84 -3.63
CA VAL A 39 -4.18 -13.82 -2.56
C VAL A 39 -3.19 -14.98 -2.49
N GLY A 40 -2.71 -15.45 -3.65
CA GLY A 40 -1.75 -16.55 -3.75
C GLY A 40 -0.29 -16.13 -3.50
N ASP A 41 -0.01 -14.83 -3.40
CA ASP A 41 1.32 -14.30 -3.13
C ASP A 41 1.58 -14.19 -1.62
N LYS A 42 1.67 -15.34 -0.95
CA LYS A 42 1.86 -15.39 0.51
C LYS A 42 3.23 -14.85 0.95
N TRP A 43 4.22 -14.82 0.04
CA TRP A 43 5.57 -14.38 0.37
C TRP A 43 5.65 -12.86 0.53
N ALA A 44 4.82 -12.11 -0.19
CA ALA A 44 4.73 -10.66 -0.07
C ALA A 44 3.94 -10.18 1.17
N ASP A 45 3.30 -11.09 1.92
CA ASP A 45 2.38 -10.78 3.02
C ASP A 45 1.30 -9.73 2.64
N PRO A 46 0.26 -10.12 1.89
CA PRO A 46 -0.83 -9.22 1.48
C PRO A 46 -1.48 -8.47 2.65
N ASN A 47 -1.53 -9.09 3.83
CA ASN A 47 -2.11 -8.45 5.01
C ASN A 47 -1.15 -7.40 5.59
N GLY A 48 0.15 -7.68 5.66
CA GLY A 48 1.19 -6.70 6.02
C GLY A 48 1.23 -5.49 5.08
N GLU A 49 1.04 -5.70 3.78
CA GLU A 49 0.91 -4.62 2.79
C GLU A 49 -0.34 -3.76 3.05
N PHE A 50 -1.49 -4.38 3.31
CA PHE A 50 -2.72 -3.68 3.69
C PHE A 50 -2.52 -2.86 4.99
N LEU A 51 -1.95 -3.48 6.02
CA LEU A 51 -1.68 -2.84 7.30
C LEU A 51 -0.70 -1.68 7.14
N SER A 52 0.28 -1.79 6.24
CA SER A 52 1.21 -0.69 5.93
C SER A 52 0.48 0.54 5.40
N GLY A 53 -0.47 0.35 4.47
CA GLY A 53 -1.34 1.43 4.00
C GLY A 53 -2.27 1.98 5.09
N MET A 54 -2.85 1.11 5.90
CA MET A 54 -3.75 1.50 6.99
C MET A 54 -3.04 2.33 8.08
N HIS A 55 -1.84 1.93 8.47
CA HIS A 55 -1.04 2.62 9.49
C HIS A 55 -0.36 3.90 8.98
N ALA A 56 -0.36 4.14 7.67
CA ALA A 56 0.03 5.43 7.09
C ALA A 56 -1.08 6.51 7.19
N ASN A 57 -2.33 6.11 7.48
CA ASN A 57 -3.47 7.03 7.59
C ASN A 57 -3.25 8.27 8.47
N PRO A 58 -2.63 8.18 9.67
CA PRO A 58 -2.45 9.35 10.54
C PRO A 58 -1.70 10.49 9.86
N VAL A 59 -0.70 10.19 9.02
CA VAL A 59 0.07 11.24 8.32
C VAL A 59 -0.75 11.87 7.20
N TYR A 60 -1.54 11.10 6.46
CA TYR A 60 -2.49 11.64 5.48
C TYR A 60 -3.56 12.53 6.14
N GLN A 61 -4.01 12.18 7.35
CA GLN A 61 -4.99 12.95 8.10
C GLN A 61 -4.46 14.33 8.53
N LEU A 62 -3.15 14.50 8.72
CA LEU A 62 -2.54 15.82 8.96
C LEU A 62 -2.77 16.79 7.79
N TYR A 63 -2.97 16.27 6.58
CA TYR A 63 -3.29 17.04 5.38
C TYR A 63 -4.81 17.12 5.10
N GLY A 64 -5.66 16.71 6.03
CA GLY A 64 -7.11 16.66 5.84
C GLY A 64 -7.59 15.56 4.89
N LEU A 65 -6.74 14.56 4.61
CA LEU A 65 -7.06 13.46 3.71
C LEU A 65 -7.42 12.21 4.51
N ARG A 66 -8.37 11.41 4.01
CA ARG A 66 -8.82 10.19 4.70
C ARG A 66 -7.78 9.05 4.71
N GLY A 67 -6.80 9.07 3.81
CA GLY A 67 -5.86 7.97 3.60
C GLY A 67 -6.54 6.76 2.94
N LEU A 68 -6.33 5.56 3.48
CA LEU A 68 -6.98 4.29 3.14
C LEU A 68 -8.29 4.12 3.93
N PRO A 69 -9.46 4.17 3.27
CA PRO A 69 -10.76 4.18 3.94
C PRO A 69 -11.28 2.76 4.25
N ALA A 70 -10.46 1.92 4.88
CA ALA A 70 -10.82 0.57 5.31
C ALA A 70 -10.25 0.26 6.70
N SER A 71 -11.00 -0.50 7.51
CA SER A 71 -10.56 -0.97 8.84
C SER A 71 -10.07 -2.43 8.85
N LYS A 72 -10.25 -3.14 7.74
CA LYS A 72 -9.78 -4.52 7.51
C LYS A 72 -9.48 -4.71 6.03
N GLN A 73 -8.66 -5.70 5.71
CA GLN A 73 -8.35 -6.03 4.31
C GLN A 73 -9.67 -6.24 3.55
N PRO A 74 -9.84 -5.59 2.38
CA PRO A 74 -11.08 -5.72 1.63
C PRO A 74 -11.25 -7.14 1.06
N PRO A 75 -12.49 -7.51 0.67
CA PRO A 75 -12.70 -8.75 -0.06
C PRO A 75 -11.88 -8.78 -1.36
N VAL A 76 -11.52 -10.00 -1.78
CA VAL A 76 -10.77 -10.25 -3.01
C VAL A 76 -11.50 -9.64 -4.22
N ASP A 77 -10.73 -9.03 -5.12
CA ASP A 77 -11.19 -8.35 -6.34
C ASP A 77 -12.14 -7.16 -6.06
N LYS A 78 -12.19 -6.65 -4.82
CA LYS A 78 -12.98 -5.46 -4.44
C LYS A 78 -12.07 -4.35 -3.91
N PRO A 79 -11.55 -3.47 -4.79
CA PRO A 79 -10.63 -2.40 -4.41
C PRO A 79 -11.28 -1.38 -3.47
N VAL A 80 -10.48 -0.76 -2.61
CA VAL A 80 -10.87 0.36 -1.77
C VAL A 80 -10.03 1.58 -2.14
N VAL A 81 -10.68 2.72 -2.37
CA VAL A 81 -10.04 3.89 -2.98
C VAL A 81 -10.27 5.17 -2.17
N GLY A 82 -9.28 5.57 -1.37
CA GLY A 82 -9.13 6.91 -0.81
C GLY A 82 -7.96 7.65 -1.44
N THR A 83 -7.19 8.44 -0.68
CA THR A 83 -5.89 8.96 -1.19
C THR A 83 -4.80 7.90 -1.12
N ILE A 84 -4.98 6.90 -0.25
CA ILE A 84 -4.30 5.60 -0.36
C ILE A 84 -5.33 4.64 -0.98
N GLY A 85 -4.96 4.01 -2.10
CA GLY A 85 -5.69 2.91 -2.71
C GLY A 85 -5.14 1.56 -2.27
N TYR A 86 -6.01 0.57 -2.10
CA TYR A 86 -5.61 -0.81 -1.88
C TYR A 86 -6.52 -1.78 -2.61
N HIS A 87 -5.95 -2.85 -3.17
CA HIS A 87 -6.70 -4.05 -3.51
C HIS A 87 -5.90 -5.31 -3.21
N VAL A 88 -6.63 -6.41 -3.07
CA VAL A 88 -6.07 -7.76 -3.14
C VAL A 88 -6.84 -8.54 -4.20
N ARG A 89 -6.15 -9.10 -5.18
CA ARG A 89 -6.77 -9.80 -6.31
C ARG A 89 -6.60 -11.32 -6.26
N THR A 90 -7.45 -12.03 -6.98
CA THR A 90 -7.30 -13.47 -7.21
C THR A 90 -6.00 -13.77 -7.98
N GLY A 91 -5.39 -14.92 -7.71
CA GLY A 91 -4.22 -15.42 -8.44
C GLY A 91 -2.90 -15.39 -7.64
N LYS A 92 -1.78 -15.53 -8.35
CA LYS A 92 -0.41 -15.56 -7.78
C LYS A 92 0.32 -14.24 -8.01
N HIS A 93 1.57 -14.17 -7.56
CA HIS A 93 2.49 -13.06 -7.77
C HIS A 93 2.63 -12.73 -9.27
N ASP A 94 2.11 -11.57 -9.66
CA ASP A 94 2.20 -11.02 -11.02
C ASP A 94 1.63 -9.58 -11.04
N VAL A 95 1.71 -8.90 -12.18
CA VAL A 95 0.88 -7.73 -12.50
C VAL A 95 0.00 -8.05 -13.71
N THR A 96 -1.31 -7.93 -13.55
CA THR A 96 -2.34 -8.39 -14.49
C THR A 96 -3.19 -7.23 -15.02
N ASP A 97 -4.04 -7.52 -16.01
CA ASP A 97 -4.98 -6.54 -16.57
C ASP A 97 -5.92 -5.96 -15.49
N PHE A 98 -6.33 -6.77 -14.50
CA PHE A 98 -7.14 -6.30 -13.38
C PHE A 98 -6.40 -5.22 -12.56
N ASP A 99 -5.11 -5.45 -12.29
CA ASP A 99 -4.28 -4.51 -11.53
C ASP A 99 -4.17 -3.18 -12.29
N TRP A 100 -3.86 -3.25 -13.60
CA TRP A 100 -3.80 -2.09 -14.47
C TRP A 100 -5.11 -1.33 -14.55
N GLU A 101 -6.25 -2.01 -14.64
CA GLU A 101 -7.56 -1.37 -14.59
C GLU A 101 -7.73 -0.58 -13.28
N GLN A 102 -7.36 -1.15 -12.14
CA GLN A 102 -7.44 -0.44 -10.85
C GLN A 102 -6.49 0.75 -10.76
N TYR A 103 -5.27 0.63 -11.30
CA TYR A 103 -4.32 1.74 -11.36
C TYR A 103 -4.82 2.88 -12.24
N MET A 104 -5.39 2.56 -13.40
CA MET A 104 -5.94 3.57 -14.31
C MET A 104 -7.17 4.27 -13.70
N ASN A 105 -8.08 3.52 -13.07
CA ASN A 105 -9.22 4.08 -12.34
C ASN A 105 -8.77 5.01 -11.20
N PHE A 106 -7.70 4.65 -10.48
CA PHE A 106 -7.11 5.49 -9.45
C PHE A 106 -6.45 6.75 -10.01
N ALA A 107 -5.67 6.62 -11.07
CA ALA A 107 -5.05 7.75 -11.76
C ALA A 107 -6.10 8.72 -12.28
N ASP A 108 -7.19 8.21 -12.86
CA ASP A 108 -8.33 9.02 -13.32
C ASP A 108 -8.96 9.84 -12.20
N LYS A 109 -9.03 9.30 -10.98
CA LYS A 109 -9.57 10.00 -9.81
C LYS A 109 -8.64 11.07 -9.26
N HIS A 110 -7.32 10.87 -9.32
CA HIS A 110 -6.36 11.69 -8.58
C HIS A 110 -5.46 12.58 -9.44
N LEU A 111 -5.23 12.23 -10.71
CA LEU A 111 -4.25 12.89 -11.57
C LEU A 111 -4.88 13.66 -12.73
N LYS A 112 -6.20 13.53 -12.95
CA LYS A 112 -6.90 14.39 -13.91
C LYS A 112 -6.84 15.84 -13.43
N THR A 113 -6.10 16.68 -14.14
CA THR A 113 -6.17 18.12 -13.98
C THR A 113 -7.59 18.57 -14.27
N LYS A 114 -8.21 19.31 -13.35
CA LYS A 114 -9.36 20.14 -13.72
C LYS A 114 -8.85 21.12 -14.78
N LYS A 115 -9.38 21.02 -16.00
CA LYS A 115 -9.24 22.08 -16.99
C LYS A 115 -9.92 23.35 -16.49
#